data_AF-A0A6J7A9M1-F1
#
_entry.id   AF-A0A6J7A9M1-F1
#
_cell.length_a   1.000
_cell.length_b   1.000
_cell.length_c   1.000
_cell.angle_alpha   90.00
_cell.angle_beta   90.00
_cell.angle_gamma   90.00
#
_symmetry.space_group_name_H-M   'P 1'
#
loop_
_entity.id
_entity.type
_entity.pdbx_description
1 polymer ?
#
loop_
_entity_poly.entity_id
_entity_poly.type
_entity_poly.pdbx_seq_one_letter_code
_entity_poly.pdbx_strand_id
1 'polypeptide(L)'
;MLAALRNSLKLVKKNLADCRIIMSGAGAAGTAIARLLMLSGATNIVAFDTKGVINKSTKTTDPMRQWFIDNCNPNNITGTLAESLAGADIFIGVSAANILKEADVASMGKDSIVFALANPDPEIDPYIARKHATVVATGRSDQPNQINNVLAFPGIFRGLLDANAHKITDELLVAAAEAIADCVSPEQLNASFIVPSVFDPNVVIAVAAAVKKCV
;
A
#
# COMPACT_ATOMS: atom_id res chain seq x y z
N MET A 1 -4.49 0.64 3.22
CA MET A 1 -3.22 0.12 2.63
C MET A 1 -2.04 0.31 3.60
N LEU A 2 -1.67 1.54 3.99
CA LEU A 2 -0.53 1.79 4.90
C LEU A 2 -0.57 0.96 6.19
N ALA A 3 -1.75 0.84 6.82
CA ALA A 3 -1.96 0.00 8.00
C ALA A 3 -1.53 -1.46 7.79
N ALA A 4 -2.02 -2.07 6.70
CA ALA A 4 -1.70 -3.43 6.33
C ALA A 4 -0.19 -3.57 6.03
N LEU A 5 0.40 -2.61 5.31
CA LEU A 5 1.84 -2.65 5.01
C LEU A 5 2.70 -2.61 6.27
N ARG A 6 2.34 -1.77 7.25
CA ARG A 6 3.05 -1.68 8.54
C ARG A 6 3.08 -3.04 9.24
N ASN A 7 1.96 -3.75 9.28
CA ASN A 7 1.90 -5.09 9.85
C ASN A 7 2.62 -6.14 9.01
N SER A 8 2.56 -6.06 7.68
CA SER A 8 3.38 -6.91 6.80
C SER A 8 4.87 -6.75 7.09
N LEU A 9 5.36 -5.52 7.19
CA LEU A 9 6.76 -5.21 7.49
C LEU A 9 7.20 -5.73 8.86
N LYS A 10 6.35 -5.60 9.89
CA LYS A 10 6.58 -6.21 11.21
C LYS A 10 6.73 -7.73 11.09
N LEU A 11 5.85 -8.39 10.32
CA LEU A 11 5.87 -9.83 10.12
C LEU A 11 7.15 -10.31 9.40
N VAL A 12 7.54 -9.64 8.32
CA VAL A 12 8.75 -9.99 7.55
C VAL A 12 10.04 -9.39 8.10
N LYS A 13 9.95 -8.62 9.20
CA LYS A 13 11.08 -7.96 9.89
C LYS A 13 11.92 -7.06 8.97
N LYS A 14 11.24 -6.28 8.12
CA LYS A 14 11.88 -5.29 7.23
C LYS A 14 11.57 -3.86 7.66
N ASN A 15 12.53 -2.96 7.45
CA ASN A 15 12.29 -1.53 7.61
C ASN A 15 11.82 -0.93 6.28
N LEU A 16 10.79 -0.08 6.31
CA LEU A 16 10.24 0.55 5.11
C LEU A 16 11.28 1.37 4.33
N ALA A 17 12.20 2.02 5.04
CA ALA A 17 13.24 2.87 4.45
C ALA A 17 14.26 2.08 3.61
N ASP A 18 14.41 0.78 3.87
CA ASP A 18 15.35 -0.11 3.18
C ASP A 18 14.68 -0.86 2.01
N CYS A 19 13.34 -0.82 1.91
CA CYS A 19 12.60 -1.60 0.93
C CYS A 19 12.59 -0.94 -0.46
N ARG A 20 12.76 -1.77 -1.50
CA ARG A 20 12.44 -1.39 -2.88
C ARG A 20 10.96 -1.66 -3.18
N ILE A 21 10.22 -0.58 -3.44
CA ILE A 21 8.77 -0.63 -3.67
C ILE A 21 8.48 -0.41 -5.15
N ILE A 22 7.82 -1.37 -5.78
CA ILE A 22 7.35 -1.27 -7.16
C ILE A 22 5.84 -1.04 -7.15
N MET A 23 5.40 0.05 -7.77
CA MET A 23 4.00 0.42 -7.85
C MET A 23 3.50 0.33 -9.28
N SER A 24 2.34 -0.31 -9.47
CA SER A 24 1.59 -0.25 -10.71
C SER A 24 0.34 0.61 -10.52
N GLY A 25 0.31 1.77 -11.18
CA GLY A 25 -0.72 2.78 -11.07
C GLY A 25 -0.20 4.06 -10.42
N ALA A 26 -0.03 5.10 -11.23
CA ALA A 26 0.37 6.45 -10.80
C ALA A 26 -0.78 7.48 -10.86
N GLY A 27 -2.03 7.00 -10.78
CA GLY A 27 -3.21 7.86 -10.70
C GLY A 27 -3.43 8.40 -9.28
N ALA A 28 -4.64 8.86 -8.97
CA ALA A 28 -4.96 9.48 -7.68
C ALA A 28 -4.67 8.54 -6.48
N ALA A 29 -5.12 7.29 -6.54
CA ALA A 29 -4.87 6.31 -5.47
C ALA A 29 -3.38 6.01 -5.30
N GLY A 30 -2.67 5.76 -6.41
CA GLY A 30 -1.23 5.52 -6.40
C GLY A 30 -0.42 6.69 -5.85
N THR A 31 -0.76 7.91 -6.26
CA THR A 31 -0.11 9.14 -5.77
C THR A 31 -0.36 9.34 -4.27
N ALA A 32 -1.59 9.16 -3.80
CA ALA A 32 -1.93 9.27 -2.37
C ALA A 32 -1.21 8.21 -1.53
N ILE A 33 -1.14 6.98 -2.03
CA ILE A 33 -0.37 5.89 -1.42
C ILE A 33 1.11 6.27 -1.33
N ALA A 34 1.74 6.66 -2.44
CA ALA A 34 3.16 6.96 -2.49
C ALA A 34 3.52 8.11 -1.53
N ARG A 35 2.69 9.16 -1.48
CA ARG A 35 2.84 10.27 -0.53
C ARG A 35 2.83 9.79 0.92
N LEU A 36 1.84 9.00 1.31
CA LEU A 36 1.73 8.47 2.68
C LEU A 36 2.89 7.54 3.02
N LEU A 37 3.36 6.73 2.06
CA LEU A 37 4.51 5.86 2.24
C LEU A 37 5.79 6.65 2.47
N MET A 38 6.04 7.70 1.67
CA MET A 38 7.20 8.57 1.85
C MET A 38 7.16 9.30 3.20
N LEU A 39 6.00 9.82 3.59
CA LEU A 39 5.80 10.41 4.92
C LEU A 39 6.06 9.41 6.05
N SER A 40 5.82 8.11 5.80
CA SER A 40 6.09 7.02 6.73
C SER A 40 7.53 6.49 6.63
N GLY A 41 8.40 7.09 5.82
CA GLY A 41 9.83 6.77 5.72
C GLY A 41 10.25 5.95 4.50
N ALA A 42 9.37 5.69 3.53
CA ALA A 42 9.78 5.04 2.28
C ALA A 42 10.70 5.97 1.46
N THR A 43 11.82 5.42 0.98
CA THR A 43 12.84 6.18 0.22
C THR A 43 12.93 5.77 -1.24
N ASN A 44 12.47 4.56 -1.58
CA ASN A 44 12.67 3.96 -2.90
C ASN A 44 11.37 3.39 -3.47
N ILE A 45 10.60 4.26 -4.11
CA ILE A 45 9.37 3.92 -4.82
C ILE A 45 9.61 4.07 -6.32
N VAL A 46 9.31 3.05 -7.12
CA VAL A 46 9.33 3.11 -8.58
C VAL A 46 7.92 2.84 -9.09
N ALA A 47 7.33 3.83 -9.75
CA ALA A 47 5.96 3.77 -10.23
C ALA A 47 5.87 3.56 -11.74
N PHE A 48 4.88 2.77 -12.13
CA PHE A 48 4.51 2.49 -13.51
C PHE A 48 3.10 2.98 -13.81
N ASP A 49 2.89 3.44 -15.02
CA ASP A 49 1.55 3.69 -15.56
C ASP A 49 1.42 3.13 -16.99
N THR A 50 0.35 3.49 -17.70
CA THR A 50 0.07 3.01 -19.05
C THR A 50 1.14 3.34 -20.10
N LYS A 51 2.05 4.29 -19.81
CA LYS A 51 3.20 4.68 -20.65
C LYS A 51 4.52 4.04 -20.20
N GLY A 52 4.51 3.20 -19.16
CA GLY A 52 5.70 2.55 -18.60
C GLY A 52 6.17 3.18 -17.30
N VAL A 53 7.46 3.00 -16.99
CA VAL A 53 8.09 3.53 -15.77
C VAL A 53 8.14 5.07 -15.79
N ILE A 54 7.82 5.68 -14.66
CA ILE A 54 8.02 7.12 -14.45
C ILE A 54 9.45 7.34 -13.96
N ASN A 55 10.20 8.17 -14.68
CA ASN A 55 11.59 8.50 -14.39
C ASN A 55 11.91 9.94 -14.77
N LYS A 56 13.15 10.40 -14.56
CA LYS A 56 13.56 11.79 -14.79
C LYS A 56 13.44 12.26 -16.24
N SER A 57 13.37 11.33 -17.19
CA SER A 57 13.20 11.63 -18.62
C SER A 57 11.73 11.68 -19.07
N THR A 58 10.80 11.24 -18.21
CA THR A 58 9.37 11.28 -18.50
C THR A 58 8.90 12.72 -18.71
N LYS A 59 8.30 13.01 -19.87
CA LYS A 59 7.67 14.31 -20.16
C LYS A 59 6.17 14.23 -19.88
N THR A 60 5.65 15.17 -19.09
CA THR A 60 4.25 15.18 -18.68
C THR A 60 3.75 16.59 -18.39
N THR A 61 2.46 16.83 -18.57
CA THR A 61 1.73 17.99 -18.04
C THR A 61 0.81 17.62 -16.88
N ASP A 62 0.75 16.33 -16.54
CA ASP A 62 -0.04 15.80 -15.43
C ASP A 62 0.70 16.04 -14.11
N PRO A 63 0.12 16.81 -13.16
CA PRO A 63 0.75 17.10 -11.86
C PRO A 63 1.07 15.85 -11.04
N MET A 64 0.29 14.77 -11.15
CA MET A 64 0.54 13.54 -10.39
C MET A 64 1.80 12.83 -10.90
N ARG A 65 1.94 12.71 -12.23
CA ARG A 65 3.16 12.19 -12.83
C ARG A 65 4.37 13.08 -12.51
N GLN A 66 4.20 14.40 -12.57
CA GLN A 66 5.27 15.33 -12.22
C GLN A 66 5.76 15.09 -10.77
N TRP A 67 4.82 14.92 -9.84
CA TRP A 67 5.16 14.60 -8.47
C TRP A 67 5.99 13.30 -8.33
N PHE A 68 5.66 12.25 -9.08
CA PHE A 68 6.47 11.02 -9.10
C PHE A 68 7.87 11.25 -9.68
N ILE A 69 8.02 12.08 -10.71
CA ILE A 69 9.33 12.43 -11.28
C ILE A 69 10.22 13.11 -10.23
N ASP A 70 9.63 13.99 -9.43
CA ASP A 70 10.36 14.82 -8.47
C ASP A 70 10.71 14.07 -7.17
N ASN A 71 9.90 13.08 -6.78
CA ASN A 71 9.97 12.48 -5.44
C ASN A 71 10.28 10.98 -5.42
N CYS A 72 10.16 10.28 -6.55
CA CYS A 72 10.30 8.83 -6.62
C CYS A 72 11.44 8.44 -7.58
N ASN A 73 11.71 7.14 -7.65
CA ASN A 73 12.70 6.53 -8.53
C ASN A 73 14.10 7.17 -8.40
N PRO A 74 14.69 7.17 -7.19
CA PRO A 74 15.95 7.88 -6.92
C PRO A 74 17.12 7.39 -7.79
N ASN A 75 17.09 6.12 -8.16
CA ASN A 75 18.10 5.48 -9.01
C ASN A 75 17.81 5.59 -10.52
N ASN A 76 16.77 6.34 -10.90
CA ASN A 76 16.35 6.57 -12.29
C ASN A 76 16.22 5.27 -13.11
N ILE A 77 15.60 4.25 -12.51
CA ILE A 77 15.32 2.96 -13.13
C ILE A 77 14.52 3.14 -14.41
N THR A 78 14.91 2.39 -15.44
CA THR A 78 14.25 2.27 -16.74
C THR A 78 13.81 0.83 -16.98
N GLY A 79 13.00 0.61 -18.01
CA GLY A 79 12.59 -0.73 -18.44
C GLY A 79 11.14 -1.04 -18.09
N THR A 80 10.83 -2.32 -18.00
CA THR A 80 9.49 -2.85 -17.82
C THR A 80 9.15 -3.11 -16.35
N LEU A 81 7.85 -3.27 -16.08
CA LEU A 81 7.35 -3.62 -14.75
C LEU A 81 7.93 -4.96 -14.26
N ALA A 82 7.94 -5.96 -15.14
CA ALA A 82 8.48 -7.29 -14.85
C ALA A 82 9.97 -7.25 -14.49
N GLU A 83 10.79 -6.54 -15.26
CA GLU A 83 12.23 -6.37 -14.96
C GLU A 83 12.44 -5.65 -13.62
N SER A 84 11.56 -4.71 -13.28
CA SER A 84 11.67 -3.96 -12.03
C SER A 84 11.26 -4.75 -10.78
N LEU A 85 10.50 -5.84 -10.94
CA LEU A 85 10.13 -6.72 -9.84
C LEU A 85 11.27 -7.62 -9.36
N ALA A 86 12.27 -7.89 -10.19
CA ALA A 86 13.41 -8.70 -9.82
C ALA A 86 14.12 -8.11 -8.58
N GLY A 87 14.14 -8.87 -7.49
CA GLY A 87 14.70 -8.46 -6.20
C GLY A 87 13.92 -7.37 -5.45
N ALA A 88 12.72 -6.98 -5.89
CA ALA A 88 11.89 -6.01 -5.17
C ALA A 88 11.31 -6.60 -3.88
N ASP A 89 11.17 -5.78 -2.85
CA ASP A 89 10.61 -6.21 -1.56
C ASP A 89 9.09 -6.14 -1.54
N ILE A 90 8.54 -5.11 -2.18
CA ILE A 90 7.11 -4.79 -2.10
C ILE A 90 6.60 -4.50 -3.52
N PHE A 91 5.49 -5.15 -3.89
CA PHE A 91 4.67 -4.75 -5.02
C PHE A 91 3.34 -4.18 -4.54
N ILE A 92 2.93 -3.04 -5.09
CA ILE A 92 1.61 -2.44 -4.86
C ILE A 92 0.94 -2.17 -6.20
N GLY A 93 -0.11 -2.92 -6.49
CA GLY A 93 -0.98 -2.75 -7.63
C GLY A 93 -2.25 -1.98 -7.26
N VAL A 94 -2.52 -0.91 -7.98
CA VAL A 94 -3.77 -0.13 -7.92
C VAL A 94 -4.21 0.29 -9.34
N SER A 95 -3.98 -0.58 -10.33
CA SER A 95 -4.13 -0.24 -11.75
C SER A 95 -5.11 -1.15 -12.49
N ALA A 96 -4.62 -2.24 -13.08
CA ALA A 96 -5.33 -3.09 -14.01
C ALA A 96 -5.12 -4.58 -13.71
N ALA A 97 -6.09 -5.39 -14.11
CA ALA A 97 -6.08 -6.83 -13.89
C ALA A 97 -5.00 -7.56 -14.70
N ASN A 98 -4.49 -8.67 -14.15
CA ASN A 98 -3.66 -9.66 -14.85
C ASN A 98 -2.41 -9.10 -15.55
N ILE A 99 -1.74 -8.14 -14.93
CA ILE A 99 -0.53 -7.51 -15.48
C ILE A 99 0.77 -8.19 -15.06
N LEU A 100 0.74 -9.06 -14.04
CA LEU A 100 1.89 -9.84 -13.61
C LEU A 100 1.72 -11.33 -13.90
N LYS A 101 2.84 -11.99 -14.16
CA LYS A 101 2.95 -13.43 -14.32
C LYS A 101 3.53 -14.05 -13.06
N GLU A 102 3.38 -15.37 -12.92
CA GLU A 102 3.97 -16.14 -11.81
C GLU A 102 5.49 -15.92 -11.69
N ALA A 103 6.19 -15.91 -12.82
CA ALA A 103 7.63 -15.67 -12.87
C ALA A 103 8.05 -14.29 -12.33
N ASP A 104 7.20 -13.27 -12.47
CA ASP A 104 7.50 -11.92 -12.00
C ASP A 104 7.54 -11.89 -10.48
N VAL A 105 6.55 -12.53 -9.82
CA VAL A 105 6.50 -12.63 -8.36
C VAL A 105 7.58 -13.59 -7.83
N ALA A 106 7.86 -14.68 -8.55
CA ALA A 106 8.95 -15.59 -8.20
C ALA A 106 10.34 -14.91 -8.24
N SER A 107 10.50 -13.84 -9.04
CA SER A 107 11.74 -13.08 -9.14
C SER A 107 11.94 -12.05 -8.02
N MET A 108 10.91 -11.79 -7.21
CA MET A 108 10.98 -10.82 -6.12
C MET A 108 11.96 -11.24 -5.03
N GLY A 109 12.34 -10.28 -4.18
CA GLY A 109 13.21 -10.54 -3.04
C GLY A 109 12.60 -11.54 -2.05
N LYS A 110 13.44 -12.18 -1.25
CA LYS A 110 12.99 -13.04 -0.15
C LYS A 110 12.08 -12.26 0.78
N ASP A 111 11.06 -12.92 1.32
CA ASP A 111 10.08 -12.32 2.23
C ASP A 111 9.36 -11.12 1.60
N SER A 112 8.96 -11.27 0.34
CA SER A 112 8.27 -10.24 -0.44
C SER A 112 6.81 -10.06 -0.01
N ILE A 113 6.32 -8.84 -0.24
CA ILE A 113 4.95 -8.42 0.04
C ILE A 113 4.28 -8.03 -1.28
N VAL A 114 3.14 -8.65 -1.59
CA VAL A 114 2.37 -8.39 -2.81
C VAL A 114 0.97 -7.90 -2.45
N PHE A 115 0.72 -6.62 -2.70
CA PHE A 115 -0.61 -6.01 -2.57
C PHE A 115 -1.21 -5.82 -3.96
N ALA A 116 -2.09 -6.73 -4.39
CA ALA A 116 -2.76 -6.69 -5.69
C ALA A 116 -4.21 -6.20 -5.50
N LEU A 117 -4.40 -4.88 -5.55
CA LEU A 117 -5.62 -4.21 -5.06
C LEU A 117 -6.59 -3.79 -6.17
N ALA A 118 -6.30 -4.08 -7.44
CA ALA A 118 -7.28 -3.92 -8.51
C ALA A 118 -8.53 -4.77 -8.24
N ASN A 119 -9.69 -4.23 -8.62
CA ASN A 119 -10.98 -4.90 -8.53
C ASN A 119 -11.71 -4.85 -9.88
N PRO A 120 -12.53 -5.86 -10.23
CA PRO A 120 -12.77 -7.10 -9.46
C PRO A 120 -11.61 -8.10 -9.57
N ASP A 121 -10.87 -8.03 -10.67
CA ASP A 121 -9.73 -8.90 -10.94
C ASP A 121 -8.42 -8.21 -10.56
N PRO A 122 -7.58 -8.83 -9.71
CA PRO A 122 -6.32 -8.26 -9.25
C PRO A 122 -5.23 -8.28 -10.33
N GLU A 123 -4.13 -7.59 -10.07
CA GLU A 123 -2.94 -7.55 -10.92
C GLU A 123 -2.31 -8.94 -11.14
N ILE A 124 -2.50 -9.86 -10.18
CA ILE A 124 -2.12 -11.27 -10.24
C ILE A 124 -3.10 -12.11 -9.43
N ASP A 125 -3.35 -13.35 -9.87
CA ASP A 125 -4.08 -14.32 -9.07
C ASP A 125 -3.46 -14.47 -7.66
N PRO A 126 -4.22 -14.23 -6.58
CA PRO A 126 -3.70 -14.33 -5.21
C PRO A 126 -3.18 -15.72 -4.85
N TYR A 127 -3.75 -16.78 -5.42
CA TYR A 127 -3.27 -18.15 -5.23
C TYR A 127 -1.88 -18.34 -5.82
N ILE A 128 -1.64 -17.78 -7.01
CA ILE A 128 -0.32 -17.81 -7.66
C ILE A 128 0.68 -16.98 -6.85
N ALA A 129 0.29 -15.76 -6.44
CA ALA A 129 1.17 -14.89 -5.66
C ALA A 129 1.63 -15.54 -4.34
N ARG A 130 0.75 -16.23 -3.61
CA ARG A 130 1.07 -16.87 -2.32
C ARG A 130 2.06 -18.02 -2.40
N LYS A 131 2.29 -18.59 -3.60
CA LYS A 131 3.34 -19.60 -3.77
C LYS A 131 4.74 -19.02 -3.61
N HIS A 132 4.89 -17.71 -3.84
CA HIS A 132 6.20 -17.04 -3.98
C HIS A 132 6.38 -15.89 -2.98
N ALA A 133 5.30 -15.16 -2.66
CA ALA A 133 5.33 -14.04 -1.72
C ALA A 133 4.89 -14.46 -0.31
N THR A 134 5.58 -13.93 0.70
CA THR A 134 5.27 -14.22 2.11
C THR A 134 3.96 -13.59 2.56
N VAL A 135 3.64 -12.39 2.05
CA VAL A 135 2.38 -11.71 2.34
C VAL A 135 1.68 -11.33 1.05
N VAL A 136 0.41 -11.71 0.95
CA VAL A 136 -0.46 -11.33 -0.17
C VAL A 136 -1.73 -10.67 0.38
N ALA A 137 -2.08 -9.52 -0.16
CA ALA A 137 -3.29 -8.79 0.17
C ALA A 137 -4.02 -8.33 -1.10
N THR A 138 -5.34 -8.26 -1.04
CA THR A 138 -6.18 -7.92 -2.21
C THR A 138 -7.33 -7.00 -1.82
N GLY A 139 -8.05 -6.45 -2.80
CA GLY A 139 -9.31 -5.75 -2.55
C GLY A 139 -10.52 -6.68 -2.35
N ARG A 140 -10.37 -7.97 -2.66
CA ARG A 140 -11.46 -8.95 -2.72
C ARG A 140 -11.85 -9.48 -1.34
N SER A 141 -13.15 -9.67 -1.11
CA SER A 141 -13.67 -10.17 0.17
C SER A 141 -13.58 -11.69 0.34
N ASP A 142 -13.39 -12.45 -0.74
CA ASP A 142 -13.20 -13.90 -0.71
C ASP A 142 -11.76 -14.31 -0.37
N GLN A 143 -10.87 -13.36 -0.11
CA GLN A 143 -9.44 -13.59 0.13
C GLN A 143 -9.03 -13.12 1.53
N PRO A 144 -8.09 -13.81 2.19
CA PRO A 144 -7.38 -13.26 3.35
C PRO A 144 -6.77 -11.88 3.04
N ASN A 145 -6.61 -11.08 4.08
CA ASN A 145 -6.05 -9.72 3.98
C ASN A 145 -6.78 -8.82 2.99
N GLN A 146 -8.11 -8.72 3.09
CA GLN A 146 -8.87 -7.75 2.32
C GLN A 146 -8.51 -6.33 2.75
N ILE A 147 -7.90 -5.56 1.85
CA ILE A 147 -7.68 -4.12 2.04
C ILE A 147 -8.92 -3.40 1.55
N ASN A 148 -9.75 -2.98 2.50
CA ASN A 148 -10.97 -2.22 2.22
C ASN A 148 -10.95 -0.88 2.97
N ASN A 149 -11.37 0.17 2.29
CA ASN A 149 -11.41 1.51 2.86
C ASN A 149 -12.50 1.68 3.94
N VAL A 150 -13.46 0.75 4.04
CA VAL A 150 -14.43 0.67 5.15
C VAL A 150 -13.74 0.64 6.52
N LEU A 151 -12.51 0.13 6.60
CA LEU A 151 -11.71 0.16 7.83
C LEU A 151 -11.29 1.56 8.26
N ALA A 152 -11.28 2.53 7.35
CA ALA A 152 -10.77 3.87 7.61
C ALA A 152 -11.89 4.92 7.72
N PHE A 153 -12.78 5.00 6.71
CA PHE A 153 -13.68 6.14 6.59
C PHE A 153 -14.58 6.37 7.83
N PRO A 154 -15.28 5.36 8.38
CA PRO A 154 -16.21 5.59 9.49
C PRO A 154 -15.50 6.17 10.72
N GLY A 155 -14.32 5.63 11.05
CA GLY A 155 -13.51 6.12 12.17
C GLY A 155 -12.94 7.51 11.91
N ILE A 156 -12.41 7.76 10.71
CA ILE A 156 -11.88 9.08 10.34
C ILE A 156 -12.95 10.15 10.47
N PHE A 157 -14.13 9.94 9.88
CA PHE A 157 -15.22 10.91 9.94
C PHE A 157 -15.77 11.08 11.35
N ARG A 158 -15.92 10.00 12.13
CA ARG A 158 -16.32 10.10 13.54
C ARG A 158 -15.34 10.95 14.34
N GLY A 159 -14.03 10.71 14.21
CA GLY A 159 -13.00 11.48 14.90
C GLY A 159 -12.97 12.96 14.50
N LEU A 160 -13.12 13.27 13.20
CA LEU A 160 -13.22 14.64 12.70
C LEU A 160 -14.43 15.38 13.30
N LEU A 161 -15.60 14.72 13.33
CA LEU A 161 -16.82 15.26 13.92
C LEU A 161 -16.67 15.49 15.43
N ASP A 162 -16.05 14.54 16.14
CA ASP A 162 -15.77 14.66 17.58
C ASP A 162 -14.79 15.79 17.93
N ALA A 163 -13.90 16.14 17.01
CA ALA A 163 -12.92 17.20 17.17
C ALA A 163 -13.39 18.55 16.59
N ASN A 164 -14.56 18.59 15.93
CA ASN A 164 -15.00 19.74 15.13
C ASN A 164 -13.92 20.20 14.11
N ALA A 165 -13.28 19.24 13.47
CA ALA A 165 -12.20 19.45 12.51
C ALA A 165 -12.73 19.90 11.13
N HIS A 166 -11.96 20.72 10.42
CA HIS A 166 -12.33 21.23 9.08
C HIS A 166 -11.40 20.80 7.95
N LYS A 167 -10.33 20.05 8.25
CA LYS A 167 -9.34 19.59 7.27
C LYS A 167 -8.88 18.17 7.59
N ILE A 168 -8.61 17.41 6.55
CA ILE A 168 -7.89 16.14 6.63
C ILE A 168 -6.44 16.43 6.27
N THR A 169 -5.51 16.18 7.20
CA THR A 169 -4.07 16.32 6.97
C THR A 169 -3.41 14.96 6.74
N ASP A 170 -2.19 14.96 6.22
CA ASP A 170 -1.48 13.70 5.97
C ASP A 170 -1.10 13.01 7.29
N GLU A 171 -0.78 13.76 8.34
CA GLU A 171 -0.47 13.24 9.69
C GLU A 171 -1.67 12.50 10.29
N LEU A 172 -2.88 13.04 10.09
CA LEU A 172 -4.13 12.40 10.50
C LEU A 172 -4.33 11.06 9.77
N LEU A 173 -4.04 11.00 8.46
CA LEU A 173 -4.15 9.78 7.68
C LEU A 173 -3.12 8.71 8.13
N VAL A 174 -1.92 9.14 8.51
CA VAL A 174 -0.90 8.26 9.10
C VAL A 174 -1.40 7.74 10.46
N ALA A 175 -1.88 8.60 11.35
CA ALA A 175 -2.40 8.20 12.66
C ALA A 175 -3.60 7.22 12.55
N ALA A 176 -4.50 7.46 11.59
CA ALA A 176 -5.59 6.54 11.29
C ALA A 176 -5.06 5.17 10.81
N ALA A 177 -4.04 5.15 9.96
CA ALA A 177 -3.43 3.91 9.49
C ALA A 177 -2.73 3.15 10.64
N GLU A 178 -2.06 3.85 11.55
CA GLU A 178 -1.46 3.24 12.74
C GLU A 178 -2.52 2.63 13.65
N ALA A 179 -3.61 3.34 13.91
CA ALA A 179 -4.73 2.84 14.71
C ALA A 179 -5.36 1.57 14.12
N ILE A 180 -5.55 1.50 12.79
CA ILE A 180 -6.04 0.28 12.13
C ILE A 180 -5.03 -0.87 12.28
N ALA A 181 -3.74 -0.59 12.12
CA ALA A 181 -2.70 -1.60 12.21
C ALA A 181 -2.64 -2.21 13.62
N ASP A 182 -2.77 -1.37 14.65
CA ASP A 182 -2.66 -1.77 16.05
C ASP A 182 -3.92 -2.52 16.56
N CYS A 183 -5.00 -2.56 15.79
CA CYS A 183 -6.12 -3.48 16.04
C CYS A 183 -5.76 -4.95 15.78
N VAL A 184 -4.65 -5.24 15.11
CA VAL A 184 -4.12 -6.61 14.99
C VAL A 184 -3.11 -6.84 16.11
N SER A 185 -3.45 -7.71 17.05
CA SER A 185 -2.54 -8.06 18.13
C SER A 185 -1.30 -8.83 17.62
N PRO A 186 -0.16 -8.75 18.32
CA PRO A 186 1.03 -9.53 17.98
C PRO A 186 0.77 -11.04 17.87
N GLU A 187 -0.14 -11.57 18.67
CA GLU A 187 -0.51 -13.00 18.69
C GLU A 187 -1.37 -13.40 17.49
N GLN A 188 -2.13 -12.46 16.92
CA GLN A 188 -2.92 -12.68 15.71
C GLN A 188 -2.10 -12.49 14.43
N LEU A 189 -1.03 -11.69 14.48
CA LEU A 189 -0.28 -11.29 13.30
C LEU A 189 0.35 -12.50 12.60
N ASN A 190 -0.11 -12.75 11.37
CA ASN A 190 0.44 -13.79 10.50
C ASN A 190 0.23 -13.43 9.03
N ALA A 191 0.78 -14.25 8.12
CA ALA A 191 0.73 -14.00 6.67
C ALA A 191 -0.68 -13.83 6.09
N SER A 192 -1.70 -14.39 6.74
CA SER A 192 -3.11 -14.32 6.37
C SER A 192 -3.94 -13.35 7.22
N PHE A 193 -3.31 -12.66 8.18
CA PHE A 193 -3.98 -11.71 9.08
C PHE A 193 -3.05 -10.52 9.41
N ILE A 194 -2.90 -9.60 8.46
CA ILE A 194 -2.12 -8.34 8.63
C ILE A 194 -3.01 -7.11 8.84
N VAL A 195 -4.33 -7.24 8.66
CA VAL A 195 -5.31 -6.16 8.73
C VAL A 195 -6.57 -6.72 9.41
N PRO A 196 -7.25 -5.96 10.29
CA PRO A 196 -8.43 -6.47 10.97
C PRO A 196 -9.58 -6.70 10.00
N SER A 197 -10.57 -7.47 10.45
CA SER A 197 -11.83 -7.67 9.72
C SER A 197 -12.55 -6.33 9.54
N VAL A 198 -13.23 -6.15 8.40
CA VAL A 198 -14.11 -4.99 8.15
C VAL A 198 -15.29 -4.89 9.13
N PHE A 199 -15.57 -5.97 9.85
CA PHE A 199 -16.62 -6.05 10.87
C PHE A 199 -16.11 -5.92 12.30
N ASP A 200 -14.81 -5.69 12.52
CA ASP A 200 -14.28 -5.49 13.86
C ASP A 200 -14.78 -4.16 14.43
N PRO A 201 -15.62 -4.18 15.49
CA PRO A 201 -16.23 -2.97 16.03
C PRO A 201 -15.19 -2.03 16.68
N ASN A 202 -14.02 -2.55 17.04
CA ASN A 202 -12.98 -1.77 17.70
C ASN A 202 -12.25 -0.84 16.73
N VAL A 203 -12.25 -1.15 15.43
CA VAL A 203 -11.54 -0.37 14.41
C VAL A 203 -12.08 1.05 14.36
N VAL A 204 -13.39 1.23 14.31
CA VAL A 204 -14.01 2.57 14.24
C VAL A 204 -13.69 3.39 15.48
N ILE A 205 -13.73 2.76 16.66
CA ILE A 205 -13.44 3.40 17.96
C ILE A 205 -11.97 3.84 18.01
N ALA A 206 -11.04 2.93 17.67
CA ALA A 206 -9.61 3.19 17.69
C ALA A 206 -9.22 4.31 16.71
N VAL A 207 -9.73 4.25 15.48
CA VAL A 207 -9.44 5.25 14.45
C VAL A 207 -10.04 6.61 14.83
N ALA A 208 -11.27 6.67 15.32
CA ALA A 208 -11.88 7.93 15.75
C ALA A 208 -11.09 8.58 16.89
N ALA A 209 -10.66 7.79 17.88
CA ALA A 209 -9.85 8.27 18.98
C ALA A 209 -8.46 8.77 18.52
N ALA A 210 -7.82 8.08 17.58
CA ALA A 210 -6.54 8.50 17.01
C ALA A 210 -6.69 9.80 16.21
N VAL A 211 -7.67 9.88 15.32
CA VAL A 211 -7.96 11.09 14.54
C VAL A 211 -8.23 12.27 15.47
N LYS A 212 -9.10 12.11 16.48
CA LYS A 212 -9.43 13.19 17.43
C LYS A 212 -8.20 13.74 18.15
N LYS A 213 -7.19 12.92 18.44
CA LYS A 213 -5.95 13.36 19.09
C LYS A 213 -5.00 14.13 18.18
N CYS A 214 -5.19 14.02 16.86
CA CYS A 214 -4.33 14.63 15.84
C CYS A 214 -4.87 15.95 15.28
N VAL A 215 -6.08 16.37 15.67
CA VAL A 215 -6.68 17.65 15.26
C VAL A 215 -6.59 18.67 16.39
#